data_AF-A0A434R318-F1
#
_entry.id   AF-A0A434R318-F1
#
_cell.length_a   1.000
_cell.length_b   1.000
_cell.length_c   1.000
_cell.angle_alpha   90.00
_cell.angle_beta   90.00
_cell.angle_gamma   90.00
#
_symmetry.space_group_name_H-M   'P 1'
#
loop_
_entity.id
_entity.type
_entity.pdbx_description
1 polymer ?
#
loop_
_entity_poly.entity_id
_entity_poly.type
_entity_poly.pdbx_seq_one_letter_code
_entity_poly.pdbx_strand_id
1 'polypeptide(L)'
;MTCVVVNDASCLIDLRKGSLLHVLCRLPYRFVVPLPVRESELLDFTPQEWALLDDGGMETFDLPPERMGDVFALKRQHGRLSANDCFCLVTTQYHEDGILLT
;
A
#
# COMPACT_ATOMS: atom_id res chain seq x y z
N MET A 1 -14.04 -15.03 1.20
CA MET A 1 -13.27 -13.88 1.74
C MET A 1 -12.28 -13.47 0.66
N THR A 2 -12.12 -12.19 0.39
CA THR A 2 -11.19 -11.69 -0.63
C THR A 2 -9.95 -11.19 0.08
N CYS A 3 -8.79 -11.82 -0.15
CA CYS A 3 -7.52 -11.43 0.44
C CYS A 3 -7.13 -10.01 -0.02
N VAL A 4 -6.66 -9.20 0.93
CA VAL A 4 -6.26 -7.81 0.70
C VAL A 4 -4.74 -7.74 0.63
N VAL A 5 -4.22 -7.25 -0.50
CA VAL A 5 -2.79 -7.04 -0.71
C VAL A 5 -2.49 -5.56 -0.55
N VAL A 6 -1.80 -5.23 0.53
CA VAL A 6 -1.28 -3.89 0.80
C VAL A 6 0.05 -3.75 0.10
N ASN A 7 0.19 -2.74 -0.75
CA ASN A 7 1.41 -2.48 -1.49
C ASN A 7 2.15 -1.30 -0.83
N ASP A 8 3.43 -1.50 -0.56
CA ASP A 8 4.31 -0.37 -0.24
C ASP A 8 4.79 0.35 -1.51
N ALA A 9 5.59 1.41 -1.33
CA ALA A 9 6.11 2.14 -2.46
C ALA A 9 7.15 1.35 -3.26
N SER A 10 8.06 0.63 -2.59
CA SER A 10 9.15 -0.09 -3.27
C SER A 10 8.60 -1.13 -4.24
N CYS A 11 7.60 -1.90 -3.83
CA CYS A 11 6.97 -2.89 -4.70
C CYS A 11 6.34 -2.24 -5.93
N LEU A 12 5.53 -1.19 -5.76
CA LEU A 12 4.88 -0.51 -6.87
C LEU A 12 5.91 0.11 -7.82
N ILE A 13 6.98 0.70 -7.30
CA ILE A 13 8.09 1.23 -8.09
C ILE A 13 8.78 0.13 -8.91
N ASP A 14 9.01 -1.04 -8.33
CA ASP A 14 9.68 -2.13 -9.03
C ASP A 14 8.77 -2.80 -10.08
N LEU A 15 7.48 -2.97 -9.77
CA LEU A 15 6.48 -3.40 -10.76
C LEU A 15 6.36 -2.40 -11.91
N ARG A 16 6.42 -1.10 -11.63
CA ARG A 16 6.46 -0.05 -12.64
C ARG A 16 7.68 -0.19 -13.55
N LYS A 17 8.88 -0.33 -12.98
CA LYS A 17 10.13 -0.54 -13.77
C LYS A 17 10.03 -1.78 -14.66
N GLY A 18 9.39 -2.83 -14.18
CA GLY A 18 9.14 -4.07 -14.93
C GLY A 18 7.97 -4.01 -15.92
N SER A 19 7.23 -2.89 -16.00
CA SER A 19 5.99 -2.78 -16.77
C SER A 19 4.90 -3.80 -16.36
N LEU A 20 4.86 -4.18 -15.08
CA LEU A 20 3.99 -5.23 -14.52
C LEU A 20 2.75 -4.71 -13.77
N LEU A 21 2.56 -3.41 -13.62
CA LEU A 21 1.40 -2.84 -12.90
C LEU A 21 0.06 -3.39 -13.43
N HIS A 22 -0.09 -3.49 -14.76
CA HIS A 22 -1.29 -4.03 -15.39
C HIS A 22 -1.50 -5.53 -15.13
N VAL A 23 -0.43 -6.29 -14.85
CA VAL A 23 -0.52 -7.72 -14.51
C VAL A 23 -1.00 -7.87 -13.07
N LEU A 24 -0.50 -7.05 -12.15
CA LEU A 24 -0.92 -7.01 -10.75
C LEU A 24 -2.43 -6.87 -10.65
N CYS A 25 -3.01 -5.88 -11.33
CA CYS A 25 -4.44 -5.58 -11.32
C CYS A 25 -5.34 -6.69 -11.91
N ARG A 26 -4.78 -7.72 -12.56
CA ARG A 26 -5.55 -8.85 -13.10
C ARG A 26 -5.64 -10.05 -12.15
N LEU A 27 -4.89 -10.02 -11.06
CA LEU A 27 -4.91 -11.09 -10.07
C LEU A 27 -6.19 -11.00 -9.22
N PRO A 28 -6.68 -12.12 -8.67
CA PRO A 28 -7.95 -12.18 -7.94
C PRO A 28 -7.82 -11.70 -6.48
N TYR A 29 -7.16 -10.57 -6.27
CA TYR A 29 -6.96 -9.95 -4.96
C TYR A 29 -7.53 -8.53 -4.95
N ARG A 30 -7.81 -8.03 -3.76
CA ARG A 30 -8.12 -6.62 -3.56
C ARG A 30 -6.82 -5.89 -3.23
N PHE A 31 -6.39 -4.98 -4.10
CA PHE A 31 -5.14 -4.26 -3.94
C PHE A 31 -5.39 -2.91 -3.29
N VAL A 32 -4.57 -2.59 -2.28
CA VAL A 32 -4.61 -1.29 -1.62
C VAL A 32 -3.23 -0.68 -1.52
N VAL A 33 -3.17 0.65 -1.52
CA VAL A 33 -1.99 1.43 -1.14
C VAL A 33 -2.38 2.36 0.01
N PRO A 34 -1.62 2.41 1.13
CA PRO A 34 -1.93 3.34 2.21
C PRO A 34 -1.85 4.80 1.72
N LEU A 35 -2.79 5.65 2.14
CA LEU A 35 -2.85 7.05 1.75
C LEU A 35 -1.50 7.79 1.91
N PRO A 36 -0.80 7.69 3.06
CA PRO A 36 0.49 8.37 3.22
C PRO A 36 1.57 7.91 2.23
N VAL A 37 1.55 6.65 1.82
CA VAL A 37 2.48 6.09 0.84
C VAL A 37 2.21 6.68 -0.54
N ARG A 38 0.93 6.68 -0.97
CA ARG A 38 0.50 7.29 -2.24
C ARG A 38 0.87 8.77 -2.32
N GLU A 39 0.68 9.51 -1.22
CA GLU A 39 0.90 10.96 -1.19
C GLU A 39 2.36 11.38 -1.04
N SER A 40 3.24 10.55 -0.46
CA SER A 40 4.60 10.97 -0.11
C SER A 40 5.73 10.23 -0.83
N GLU A 41 5.53 9.00 -1.30
CA GLU A 41 6.59 8.17 -1.88
C GLU A 41 6.42 7.90 -3.37
N LEU A 42 5.19 7.95 -3.89
CA LEU A 42 4.86 7.62 -5.28
C LEU A 42 4.69 8.87 -6.16
N LEU A 43 5.42 9.94 -5.85
CA LEU A 43 5.31 11.25 -6.51
C LEU A 43 5.67 11.22 -8.00
N ASP A 44 6.52 10.27 -8.41
CA ASP A 44 6.96 10.12 -9.81
C ASP A 44 5.98 9.29 -10.66
N PHE A 45 4.89 8.77 -10.08
CA PHE A 45 3.84 8.11 -10.83
C PHE A 45 3.03 9.16 -11.60
N THR A 46 2.95 8.97 -12.91
CA THR A 46 2.19 9.84 -13.80
C THR A 46 0.69 9.67 -13.56
N PRO A 47 -0.13 10.68 -13.90
CA PRO A 47 -1.59 10.54 -13.86
C PRO A 47 -2.11 9.33 -14.65
N GLN A 48 -1.45 8.97 -15.75
CA GLN A 48 -1.80 7.80 -16.56
C GLN A 48 -1.51 6.48 -15.83
N GLU A 49 -0.39 6.39 -15.10
CA GLU A 49 -0.07 5.21 -14.29
C GLU A 49 -1.04 5.04 -13.12
N TRP A 50 -1.44 6.14 -12.48
CA TRP A 50 -2.49 6.11 -11.47
C TRP A 50 -3.85 5.71 -12.04
N ALA A 51 -4.24 6.26 -13.19
CA ALA A 51 -5.47 5.85 -13.85
C ALA A 51 -5.48 4.34 -14.17
N LEU A 52 -4.36 3.78 -14.63
CA LEU A 52 -4.24 2.33 -14.87
C LEU A 52 -4.46 1.52 -13.59
N LEU A 53 -3.90 1.96 -12.47
CA LEU A 53 -4.06 1.29 -11.18
C LEU A 53 -5.49 1.43 -10.66
N ASP A 54 -6.04 2.63 -10.68
CA ASP A 54 -7.38 2.95 -10.19
C ASP A 54 -8.44 2.20 -11.03
N ASP A 55 -8.33 2.21 -12.37
CA ASP A 55 -9.19 1.43 -13.29
C ASP A 55 -9.01 -0.09 -13.11
N GLY A 56 -7.82 -0.50 -12.69
CA GLY A 56 -7.46 -1.87 -12.34
C GLY A 56 -7.94 -2.31 -10.96
N GLY A 57 -8.65 -1.45 -10.21
CA GLY A 57 -9.20 -1.76 -8.90
C GLY A 57 -8.23 -1.60 -7.74
N MET A 58 -7.10 -0.91 -7.91
CA MET A 58 -6.27 -0.47 -6.79
C MET A 58 -7.03 0.61 -6.01
N GLU A 59 -7.14 0.43 -4.70
CA GLU A 59 -7.76 1.41 -3.81
C GLU A 59 -6.70 2.17 -3.00
N THR A 60 -6.90 3.46 -2.79
CA THR A 60 -6.19 4.17 -1.73
C THR A 60 -6.88 3.91 -0.41
N PHE A 61 -6.16 3.36 0.57
CA PHE A 61 -6.70 3.08 1.89
C PHE A 61 -6.21 4.12 2.90
N ASP A 62 -7.14 4.92 3.41
CA ASP A 62 -6.87 5.81 4.54
C ASP A 62 -7.11 5.05 5.85
N LEU A 63 -6.07 4.95 6.67
CA LEU A 63 -6.12 4.17 7.89
C LEU A 63 -7.05 4.87 8.90
N PRO A 64 -8.05 4.16 9.48
CA PRO A 64 -8.97 4.78 10.41
C PRO A 64 -8.25 5.43 11.60
N PRO A 65 -8.69 6.62 12.08
CA PRO A 65 -8.02 7.36 13.15
C PRO A 65 -7.77 6.56 14.43
N GLU A 66 -8.66 5.62 14.77
CA GLU A 66 -8.52 4.73 15.93
C GLU A 66 -7.29 3.80 15.85
N ARG A 67 -6.75 3.56 14.66
CA ARG A 67 -5.55 2.73 14.41
C ARG A 67 -4.26 3.55 14.35
N MET A 68 -4.35 4.88 14.39
CA MET A 68 -3.16 5.74 14.38
C MET A 68 -2.25 5.47 15.58
N GLY A 69 -2.82 5.13 16.73
CA GLY A 69 -2.07 4.72 17.92
C GLY A 69 -1.15 3.52 17.66
N ASP A 70 -1.60 2.56 16.86
CA ASP A 70 -0.84 1.36 16.50
C ASP A 70 0.38 1.72 15.65
N VAL A 71 0.23 2.67 14.71
CA VAL A 71 1.33 3.19 13.88
C VAL A 71 2.42 3.84 14.74
N PHE A 72 2.01 4.71 15.68
CA PHE A 72 2.96 5.36 16.59
C PHE A 72 3.63 4.38 17.55
N ALA A 73 2.89 3.38 18.05
CA ALA A 73 3.43 2.34 18.90
C ALA A 73 4.49 1.52 18.14
N LEU A 74 4.18 1.10 16.92
CA LEU A 74 5.08 0.33 16.07
C LEU A 74 6.35 1.11 15.73
N LYS A 75 6.23 2.39 15.34
CA LYS A 75 7.38 3.26 15.07
C LYS A 75 8.25 3.48 16.31
N ARG A 76 7.65 3.59 17.49
CA ARG A 76 8.37 3.73 18.76
C ARG A 76 9.14 2.46 19.12
N GLN A 77 8.50 1.30 18.94
CA GLN A 77 9.12 0.00 19.19
C GLN A 77 10.23 -0.32 18.18
N HIS A 78 10.03 0.06 16.91
CA HIS A 78 10.94 -0.21 15.80
C HIS A 78 11.43 1.10 15.17
N GLY A 79 12.27 1.83 15.90
CA GLY A 79 12.72 3.19 15.50
C GLY A 79 13.38 3.30 14.12
N ARG A 80 13.86 2.19 13.54
CA ARG A 80 14.46 2.14 12.19
C ARG A 80 13.44 2.10 11.04
N LEU A 81 12.21 1.65 11.28
CA LEU A 81 11.17 1.63 10.24
C LEU A 81 10.76 3.05 9.89
N SER A 82 10.50 3.35 8.62
CA SER A 82 9.91 4.64 8.25
C SER A 82 8.49 4.76 8.80
N ALA A 83 7.93 5.97 8.81
CA ALA A 83 6.51 6.13 9.17
C ALA A 83 5.59 5.40 8.16
N ASN A 84 5.95 5.46 6.88
CA ASN A 84 5.20 4.83 5.79
C ASN A 84 5.25 3.30 5.87
N ASP A 85 6.40 2.72 6.23
CA ASP A 85 6.52 1.27 6.50
C ASP A 85 5.57 0.86 7.63
N CYS A 86 5.45 1.70 8.67
CA CYS A 86 4.54 1.45 9.77
C CYS A 86 3.07 1.54 9.32
N PHE A 87 2.72 2.48 8.44
CA PHE A 87 1.39 2.53 7.83
C PHE A 87 1.09 1.28 7.00
N CYS A 88 2.02 0.79 6.19
CA CYS A 88 1.86 -0.46 5.44
C CYS A 88 1.59 -1.65 6.37
N LEU A 89 2.39 -1.80 7.43
CA LEU A 89 2.26 -2.90 8.38
C LEU A 89 0.93 -2.85 9.14
N VAL A 90 0.54 -1.68 9.67
CA VAL A 90 -0.72 -1.54 10.41
C VAL A 90 -1.93 -1.69 9.49
N THR A 91 -1.87 -1.17 8.26
CA THR A 91 -2.92 -1.37 7.24
C THR A 91 -3.06 -2.86 6.92
N THR A 92 -1.95 -3.59 6.81
CA THR A 92 -1.98 -5.04 6.58
C THR A 92 -2.64 -5.76 7.74
N GLN A 93 -2.28 -5.42 8.98
CA GLN A 93 -2.86 -6.01 10.19
C GLN A 93 -4.32 -5.63 10.43
N TYR A 94 -4.80 -4.52 9.85
CA TYR A 94 -6.19 -4.10 9.92
C TYR A 94 -7.12 -5.05 9.15
N HIS A 95 -6.61 -5.70 8.11
CA HIS A 95 -7.36 -6.67 7.32
C HIS A 95 -7.13 -8.10 7.83
N GLU A 96 -8.23 -8.84 8.02
CA GLU A 96 -8.20 -10.24 8.53
C GLU A 96 -7.32 -11.16 7.66
N ASP A 97 -7.42 -11.03 6.33
CA ASP A 97 -6.61 -11.76 5.33
C ASP A 97 -5.64 -10.81 4.59
N GLY A 98 -4.91 -10.00 5.35
CA GLY A 98 -3.95 -9.02 4.81
C GLY A 98 -2.60 -9.63 4.43
N ILE A 99 -2.08 -9.27 3.25
CA ILE A 99 -0.70 -9.53 2.83
C ILE A 99 -0.01 -8.20 2.56
N LEU A 100 1.17 -8.00 3.14
CA LEU A 100 2.05 -6.90 2.74
C LEU A 100 2.92 -7.37 1.57
N LEU A 101 2.81 -6.67 0.44
CA LEU A 101 3.69 -6.83 -0.71
C LEU A 101 4.72 -5.69 -0.70
N THR A 102 5.99 -6.07 -0.61
CA THR A 102 7.16 -5.18 -0.39
C THR A 102 8.30 -5.54 -1.33
#